data_AF-A0A920CNF3-F1
#
_entry.id   AF-A0A920CNF3-F1
#
_cell.length_a   1.000
_cell.length_b   1.000
_cell.length_c   1.000
_cell.angle_alpha   90.00
_cell.angle_beta   90.00
_cell.angle_gamma   90.00
#
_symmetry.space_group_name_H-M   'P 1'
#
loop_
_entity.id
_entity.type
_entity.pdbx_description
1 polymer ?
#
loop_
_entity_poly.entity_id
_entity_poly.type
_entity_poly.pdbx_seq_one_letter_code
_entity_poly.pdbx_strand_id
1 'polypeptide(L)'
;MLWDHYTRSSLYNTFEDKETLYSEALCHYKKTRDYRINLLVNSSSAKAGIRYYFDYHIASAFDENLSGSYLITKATIGLDTLMNNFVQ
;
A
#
# COMPACT_ATOMS: atom_id res chain seq x y z
N MET A 1 9.20 25.17 2.49
CA MET A 1 10.33 24.29 2.85
C MET A 1 10.47 23.29 1.72
N LEU A 2 11.62 23.32 1.05
CA LEU A 2 11.91 22.51 -0.13
C LEU A 2 12.02 21.04 0.25
N TRP A 3 11.42 20.19 -0.57
CA TRP A 3 11.64 18.76 -0.56
C TRP A 3 13.09 18.50 -0.96
N ASP A 4 13.98 18.23 0.01
CA ASP A 4 15.26 17.62 -0.30
C ASP A 4 14.97 16.22 -0.86
N HIS A 5 15.25 16.06 -2.15
CA HIS A 5 15.08 14.81 -2.87
C HIS A 5 15.92 13.72 -2.21
N TYR A 6 15.29 12.61 -1.80
CA TYR A 6 15.99 11.41 -1.35
C TYR A 6 17.06 11.04 -2.39
N THR A 7 18.33 11.25 -2.04
CA THR A 7 19.44 10.85 -2.90
C THR A 7 19.52 9.34 -2.93
N ARG A 8 20.06 8.79 -4.03
CA ARG A 8 20.31 7.35 -4.13
C ARG A 8 21.12 6.86 -2.92
N SER A 9 22.16 7.59 -2.53
CA SER A 9 22.97 7.24 -1.36
C SER A 9 22.16 7.22 -0.06
N SER A 10 21.24 8.16 0.15
CA SER A 10 20.36 8.13 1.33
C SER A 10 19.45 6.91 1.35
N LEU A 11 18.87 6.51 0.21
CA LEU A 11 18.03 5.31 0.12
C LEU A 11 18.81 4.04 0.43
N TYR A 12 19.99 3.87 -0.17
CA TYR A 12 20.83 2.69 0.06
C TYR A 12 21.45 2.67 1.46
N ASN A 13 21.69 3.83 2.08
CA ASN A 13 22.12 3.88 3.49
C ASN A 13 21.01 3.45 4.46
N THR A 14 19.74 3.73 4.14
CA THR A 14 18.60 3.39 5.00
C THR A 14 18.12 1.96 4.79
N PHE A 15 17.98 1.53 3.54
CA PHE A 15 17.35 0.26 3.20
C PHE A 15 18.33 -0.79 2.69
N GLU A 16 19.62 -0.47 2.56
CA GLU A 16 20.70 -1.35 2.09
C GLU A 16 20.59 -1.80 0.62
N ASP A 17 19.42 -2.25 0.18
CA ASP A 17 19.14 -2.74 -1.16
C ASP A 17 17.67 -2.46 -1.57
N LYS A 18 17.34 -2.81 -2.83
CA LYS A 18 16.00 -2.58 -3.40
C LYS A 18 14.94 -3.55 -2.85
N GLU A 19 15.32 -4.78 -2.52
CA GLU A 19 14.43 -5.82 -2.02
C GLU A 19 13.96 -5.49 -0.60
N THR A 20 14.87 -5.04 0.25
CA THR A 20 14.59 -4.54 1.60
C THR A 20 13.70 -3.31 1.56
N LEU A 21 14.02 -2.32 0.70
CA LEU A 21 13.14 -1.15 0.48
C LEU A 21 11.73 -1.56 0.04
N TYR A 22 11.62 -2.50 -0.90
CA TYR A 22 10.33 -2.99 -1.40
C TYR A 22 9.53 -3.73 -0.32
N SER A 23 10.21 -4.58 0.46
CA SER A 23 9.60 -5.35 1.55
C SER A 23 9.09 -4.45 2.67
N GLU A 24 9.85 -3.42 3.05
CA GLU A 24 9.43 -2.44 4.05
C GLU A 24 8.27 -1.58 3.56
N ALA A 25 8.28 -1.15 2.29
CA ALA A 25 7.16 -0.43 1.69
C ALA A 25 5.87 -1.28 1.69
N LEU A 26 5.96 -2.58 1.37
CA LEU A 26 4.83 -3.51 1.47
C LEU A 26 4.35 -3.68 2.91
N CYS A 27 5.26 -3.81 3.88
CA CYS A 27 4.92 -3.92 5.29
C CYS A 27 4.19 -2.67 5.79
N HIS A 28 4.68 -1.49 5.43
CA HIS A 28 4.03 -0.22 5.73
C HIS A 28 2.62 -0.17 5.14
N TYR A 29 2.47 -0.55 3.87
CA TYR A 29 1.16 -0.56 3.20
C TYR A 29 0.17 -1.58 3.80
N LYS A 30 0.66 -2.72 4.32
CA LYS A 30 -0.17 -3.71 5.01
C LYS A 30 -0.83 -3.16 6.27
N LYS A 31 -0.19 -2.26 7.02
CA LYS A 31 -0.80 -1.64 8.23
C LYS A 31 -2.10 -0.91 7.92
N THR A 32 -2.19 -0.26 6.75
CA THR A 32 -3.42 0.39 6.27
C THR A 32 -4.51 -0.62 5.88
N ARG A 33 -4.14 -1.85 5.51
CA ARG A 33 -5.09 -2.95 5.25
C ARG A 33 -5.74 -3.46 6.54
N ASP A 34 -5.00 -3.52 7.64
CA ASP A 34 -5.51 -4.03 8.92
C ASP A 34 -6.66 -3.16 9.44
N TYR A 35 -6.57 -1.84 9.28
CA TYR A 35 -7.66 -0.92 9.59
C TYR A 35 -8.95 -1.25 8.82
N ARG A 36 -8.85 -1.54 7.52
CA ARG A 36 -10.00 -1.91 6.69
C ARG A 36 -10.64 -3.23 7.13
N ILE A 37 -9.84 -4.21 7.54
CA ILE A 37 -10.36 -5.49 8.06
C ILE A 37 -11.05 -5.28 9.40
N ASN A 38 -10.54 -4.39 10.26
CA ASN A 38 -11.20 -4.04 11.52
C ASN A 38 -12.61 -3.47 11.33
N LEU A 39 -12.85 -2.69 10.27
CA LEU A 39 -14.20 -2.20 9.94
C LEU A 39 -15.18 -3.32 9.63
N LEU A 40 -14.70 -4.43 9.06
CA LEU A 40 -15.51 -5.60 8.75
C LEU A 40 -15.78 -6.42 10.01
N VAL A 41 -14.71 -6.78 10.74
CA VAL A 41 -14.75 -7.72 11.86
C VAL A 41 -15.46 -7.15 13.09
N ASN A 42 -15.28 -5.85 13.38
CA ASN A 42 -15.80 -5.22 14.60
C ASN A 42 -17.18 -4.58 14.42
N SER A 43 -17.82 -4.78 13.26
CA SER A 43 -19.14 -4.23 12.98
C SER A 43 -20.25 -5.03 13.64
N SER A 44 -21.33 -4.37 14.06
CA SER A 44 -22.50 -5.01 14.69
C SER A 44 -23.27 -5.93 13.75
N SER A 45 -23.05 -5.83 12.44
CA SER A 45 -23.60 -6.74 11.42
C SER A 45 -22.75 -6.70 10.16
N ALA A 46 -22.78 -7.78 9.38
CA ALA A 46 -22.09 -7.85 8.10
C ALA A 46 -22.47 -6.70 7.15
N LYS A 47 -23.76 -6.32 7.11
CA LYS A 47 -24.25 -5.21 6.28
C LYS A 47 -23.63 -3.87 6.71
N ALA A 48 -23.52 -3.62 8.01
CA ALA A 48 -22.90 -2.41 8.55
C ALA A 48 -21.39 -2.38 8.24
N GLY A 49 -20.68 -3.50 8.45
CA GLY A 49 -19.26 -3.60 8.15
C GLY A 49 -18.93 -3.37 6.68
N ILE A 50 -19.71 -3.99 5.77
CA ILE A 50 -19.55 -3.77 4.32
C ILE A 50 -19.77 -2.30 3.98
N ARG A 51 -20.78 -1.65 4.56
CA ARG A 51 -21.04 -0.23 4.33
C ARG A 51 -19.87 0.64 4.80
N TYR A 52 -19.39 0.45 6.03
CA TYR A 52 -18.25 1.21 6.56
C TYR A 52 -16.97 0.99 5.76
N TYR A 53 -16.72 -0.24 5.30
CA TYR A 53 -15.59 -0.54 4.43
C TYR A 53 -15.64 0.28 3.14
N PHE A 54 -16.79 0.33 2.46
CA PHE A 54 -16.94 1.10 1.22
C PHE A 54 -16.93 2.62 1.46
N ASP A 55 -17.56 3.11 2.52
CA ASP A 55 -17.53 4.52 2.88
C ASP A 55 -16.08 5.00 3.10
N TYR A 56 -15.29 4.23 3.86
CA TYR A 56 -13.86 4.51 4.04
C TYR A 56 -13.08 4.41 2.72
N HIS A 57 -13.35 3.41 1.88
CA HIS A 57 -12.66 3.22 0.61
C HIS A 57 -12.91 4.38 -0.36
N ILE A 58 -14.16 4.87 -0.42
CA ILE A 58 -14.56 6.00 -1.25
C ILE A 58 -13.89 7.28 -0.71
N ALA A 59 -13.99 7.55 0.59
CA ALA A 59 -13.36 8.74 1.19
C ALA A 59 -11.83 8.76 0.96
N SER A 60 -11.18 7.62 1.15
CA SER A 60 -9.73 7.49 0.94
C SER A 60 -9.30 7.66 -0.52
N ALA A 61 -10.19 7.44 -1.49
CA ALA A 61 -9.87 7.60 -2.91
C ALA A 61 -9.76 9.08 -3.33
N PHE A 62 -10.37 9.98 -2.54
CA PHE A 62 -10.32 11.43 -2.75
C PHE A 62 -9.36 12.15 -1.80
N ASP A 63 -8.74 11.44 -0.86
CA ASP A 63 -7.74 12.02 0.04
C ASP A 63 -6.36 11.99 -0.62
N GLU A 64 -5.84 13.15 -1.01
CA GLU A 64 -4.54 13.30 -1.67
C GLU A 64 -3.35 12.89 -0.77
N ASN A 65 -3.56 12.80 0.55
CA ASN A 65 -2.52 12.35 1.50
C ASN A 65 -2.48 10.83 1.64
N LEU A 66 -3.55 10.13 1.28
CA LEU A 66 -3.58 8.68 1.21
C LEU A 66 -3.26 8.30 -0.22
N SER A 67 -2.00 7.90 -0.47
CA SER A 67 -1.64 7.30 -1.76
C SER A 67 -2.63 6.17 -2.03
N GLY A 68 -3.52 6.39 -2.99
CA GLY A 68 -4.77 5.64 -3.11
C GLY A 68 -4.58 4.13 -3.03
N SER A 69 -5.64 3.44 -2.62
CA SER A 69 -5.79 1.98 -2.48
C SER A 69 -5.25 1.10 -3.63
N TYR A 70 -4.81 1.73 -4.71
CA TYR A 70 -4.20 1.24 -5.93
C TYR A 70 -2.78 0.65 -5.81
N LEU A 71 -2.04 0.86 -4.70
CA LEU A 71 -0.63 0.43 -4.67
C LEU A 71 -0.49 -1.10 -4.71
N ILE A 72 -1.32 -1.86 -3.97
CA ILE A 72 -1.36 -3.33 -4.11
C ILE A 72 -1.84 -3.72 -5.51
N THR A 73 -2.93 -3.14 -6.02
CA THR A 73 -3.47 -3.47 -7.34
C THR A 73 -2.45 -3.25 -8.46
N LYS A 74 -1.66 -2.18 -8.40
CA LYS A 74 -0.55 -1.93 -9.36
C LYS A 74 0.69 -2.79 -9.08
N ALA A 75 1.03 -3.01 -7.81
CA ALA A 75 2.19 -3.81 -7.44
C ALA A 75 2.03 -5.28 -7.85
N THR A 76 0.83 -5.86 -7.75
CA THR A 76 0.57 -7.23 -8.22
C THR A 76 0.76 -7.36 -9.73
N ILE A 77 0.30 -6.37 -10.52
CA ILE A 77 0.53 -6.33 -11.97
C ILE A 77 2.05 -6.24 -12.29
N GLY A 78 2.79 -5.43 -11.53
CA GLY A 78 4.25 -5.31 -11.67
C GLY A 78 5.01 -6.60 -11.30
N LEU A 79 4.55 -7.33 -10.27
CA LEU A 79 5.12 -8.60 -9.84
C LEU A 79 4.92 -9.70 -10.88
N ASP A 80 3.72 -9.82 -11.46
CA ASP A 80 3.46 -10.79 -12.54
C ASP A 80 4.29 -10.48 -13.79
N THR A 81 4.49 -9.18 -14.09
CA THR A 81 5.34 -8.74 -15.20
C THR A 81 6.81 -9.07 -14.95
N LEU A 82 7.30 -8.93 -13.71
CA LEU A 82 8.66 -9.33 -13.33
C LEU A 82 8.83 -10.85 -13.41
N MET A 83 7.88 -11.64 -12.89
CA MET A 83 7.94 -13.11 -12.95
C MET A 83 7.93 -13.66 -14.38
N ASN A 84 7.21 -13.02 -15.32
CA ASN A 84 7.19 -13.42 -16.73
C ASN A 84 8.49 -13.09 -17.49
N ASN A 85 9.27 -12.10 -17.03
CA ASN A 85 10.56 -11.74 -17.64
C ASN A 85 11.74 -12.58 -17.12
N PHE A 86 11.51 -13.47 -16.14
CA PHE A 86 12.50 -14.45 -15.67
C PHE A 86 12.31 -15.85 -16.30
N VAL A 87 11.39 -16.00 -17.27
CA VAL A 87 11.13 -17.25 -18.02
C VAL A 87 11.48 -17.09 -19.52
N GLN A 88 12.40 -16.18 -19.86
CA GLN A 88 13.12 -16.18 -21.15
C GLN A 88 14.63 -16.23 -20.89
#